data_AF-A0A023B7C6-F1
#
_entry.id   AF-A0A023B7C6-F1
#
_cell.length_a   1.000
_cell.length_b   1.000
_cell.length_c   1.000
_cell.angle_alpha   90.00
_cell.angle_beta   90.00
_cell.angle_gamma   90.00
#
_symmetry.space_group_name_H-M   'P 1'
#
loop_
_entity.id
_entity.type
_entity.pdbx_description
1 polymer ?
#
loop_
_entity_poly.entity_id
_entity_poly.type
_entity_poly.pdbx_seq_one_letter_code
_entity_poly.pdbx_strand_id
1 'polypeptide(L)'
;MDLQPMDYIQVTLTPEGWDYLLTGTDEQVLCYALKFVHKIVNRQFTSAYAMMSAECSRMWPIHKLEETYNLMVQDLLSPQIDPCPITYMTQWHYMREDHIGWAYVPVTADGMVEAITMVVAEQPDRANLIPDTVDRITTPNGSIELLSNLPTTFCIDEVEFGRP
;
A
#
# COMPACT_ATOMS: atom_id res chain seq x y z
N MET A 1 1.55 10.86 30.85
CA MET A 1 2.41 10.04 29.98
C MET A 1 2.32 10.72 28.63
N ASP A 2 3.28 11.59 28.35
CA ASP A 2 3.26 12.35 27.10
C ASP A 2 3.54 11.37 25.96
N LEU A 3 2.56 11.23 25.07
CA LEU A 3 2.75 10.53 23.81
C LEU A 3 3.81 11.34 23.05
N GLN A 4 4.98 10.73 22.81
CA GLN A 4 5.94 11.35 21.89
C GLN A 4 5.23 11.54 20.54
N PRO A 5 5.43 12.68 19.85
CA PRO A 5 4.92 12.84 18.50
C PRO A 5 5.45 11.68 17.66
N MET A 6 4.54 10.91 17.07
CA MET A 6 4.93 9.86 16.13
C MET A 6 5.20 10.54 14.80
N ASP A 7 6.48 10.62 14.45
CA ASP A 7 6.93 11.21 13.20
C ASP A 7 6.59 10.23 12.07
N TYR A 8 5.49 10.51 11.37
CA TYR A 8 5.20 9.87 10.10
C TYR A 8 6.05 10.51 9.00
N ILE A 9 6.47 9.70 8.03
CA ILE A 9 7.24 10.18 6.88
C ILE A 9 6.28 10.36 5.72
N GLN A 10 6.28 11.56 5.14
CA GLN A 10 5.58 11.84 3.89
C GLN A 10 6.59 11.86 2.76
N VAL A 11 6.28 11.13 1.69
CA VAL A 11 7.10 11.08 0.50
C VAL A 11 6.31 11.48 -0.72
N THR A 12 6.96 12.22 -1.59
CA THR A 12 6.44 12.72 -2.85
C THR A 12 7.32 12.22 -3.98
N LEU A 13 6.71 11.68 -5.03
CA LEU A 13 7.45 11.42 -6.26
C LEU A 13 7.64 12.74 -7.04
N THR A 14 8.89 13.16 -7.21
CA THR A 14 9.30 14.25 -8.10
C THR A 14 9.86 13.68 -9.42
N PRO A 15 10.07 14.52 -10.46
CA PRO A 15 10.73 14.08 -11.69
C PRO A 15 12.12 13.46 -11.47
N GLU A 16 12.80 13.79 -10.38
CA GLU A 16 14.12 13.29 -10.01
C GLU A 16 14.07 12.00 -9.15
N GLY A 17 12.88 11.54 -8.76
CA GLY A 17 12.67 10.40 -7.87
C GLY A 17 11.90 10.79 -6.60
N TRP A 18 11.97 9.96 -5.56
CA TRP A 18 11.39 10.30 -4.26
C TRP A 18 12.11 11.50 -3.63
N ASP A 19 11.35 12.45 -3.07
CA ASP A 19 11.88 13.59 -2.31
C ASP A 19 12.57 13.19 -0.99
N TYR A 20 12.41 11.93 -0.60
CA TYR A 20 13.04 11.29 0.54
C TYR A 20 13.84 10.06 0.10
N LEU A 21 15.02 9.88 0.69
CA LEU A 21 15.83 8.69 0.44
C LEU A 21 15.26 7.49 1.20
N LEU A 22 14.45 6.69 0.51
CA LEU A 22 13.95 5.42 1.00
C LEU A 22 15.08 4.39 0.95
N THR A 23 15.34 3.71 2.07
CA THR A 23 16.31 2.60 2.12
C THR A 23 15.82 1.46 2.98
N GLY A 24 16.26 0.25 2.67
CA GLY A 24 16.01 -0.94 3.49
C GLY A 24 14.52 -1.21 3.67
N THR A 25 14.09 -1.35 4.92
CA THR A 25 12.71 -1.72 5.27
C THR A 25 11.67 -0.69 4.81
N ASP A 26 11.99 0.60 4.89
CA ASP A 26 11.08 1.69 4.49
C ASP A 26 10.68 1.57 3.01
N GLU A 27 11.68 1.36 2.15
CA GLU A 27 11.49 1.16 0.71
C GLU A 27 10.67 -0.10 0.43
N GLN A 28 10.92 -1.18 1.19
CA GLN A 28 10.20 -2.45 1.02
C GLN A 28 8.72 -2.33 1.41
N VAL A 29 8.40 -1.68 2.52
CA VAL A 29 7.03 -1.41 2.97
C VAL A 29 6.30 -0.59 1.93
N LEU A 30 6.90 0.52 1.50
CA LEU A 30 6.29 1.40 0.50
C LEU A 30 6.07 0.67 -0.83
N CYS A 31 7.07 -0.07 -1.31
CA CYS A 31 6.94 -0.84 -2.54
C CYS A 31 5.83 -1.89 -2.46
N TYR A 32 5.74 -2.63 -1.36
CA TYR A 32 4.71 -3.66 -1.21
C TYR A 32 3.30 -3.04 -1.17
N ALA A 33 3.14 -1.95 -0.44
CA ALA A 33 1.91 -1.16 -0.38
C ALA A 33 1.48 -0.64 -1.76
N LEU A 34 2.42 -0.05 -2.51
CA LEU A 34 2.17 0.45 -3.87
C LEU A 34 1.76 -0.66 -4.83
N LYS A 35 2.40 -1.83 -4.77
CA LYS A 35 2.02 -3.00 -5.58
C LYS A 35 0.60 -3.46 -5.27
N PHE A 36 0.21 -3.48 -3.99
CA PHE A 36 -1.15 -3.85 -3.61
C PHE A 36 -2.17 -2.86 -4.15
N VAL A 37 -1.97 -1.56 -3.92
CA VAL A 37 -2.89 -0.50 -4.39
C VAL A 37 -2.97 -0.49 -5.91
N HIS A 38 -1.85 -0.71 -6.60
CA HIS A 38 -1.83 -0.80 -8.06
C HIS A 38 -2.76 -1.90 -8.57
N LYS A 39 -2.76 -3.07 -7.91
CA LYS A 39 -3.68 -4.16 -8.26
C LYS A 39 -5.14 -3.79 -8.00
N ILE A 40 -5.42 -3.17 -6.86
CA ILE A 40 -6.77 -2.70 -6.53
C ILE A 40 -7.29 -1.70 -7.58
N VAL A 41 -6.50 -0.67 -7.89
CA VAL A 41 -6.85 0.36 -8.88
C VAL A 41 -7.05 -0.24 -10.28
N ASN A 42 -6.24 -1.24 -10.66
CA ASN A 42 -6.38 -1.97 -11.91
C ASN A 42 -7.42 -3.10 -11.86
N ARG A 43 -8.25 -3.19 -10.81
CA ARG A 43 -9.30 -4.20 -10.63
C ARG A 43 -8.79 -5.65 -10.65
N GLN A 44 -7.51 -5.85 -10.30
CA GLN A 44 -6.86 -7.15 -10.19
C GLN A 44 -7.08 -7.74 -8.78
N PHE A 45 -8.33 -7.84 -8.33
CA PHE A 45 -8.67 -8.19 -6.94
C PHE A 45 -8.19 -9.58 -6.52
N THR A 46 -8.19 -10.57 -7.41
CA THR A 46 -7.62 -11.90 -7.12
C THR A 46 -6.14 -11.83 -6.79
N SER A 47 -5.39 -10.99 -7.53
CA SER A 47 -3.96 -10.80 -7.29
C SER A 47 -3.70 -9.97 -6.03
N ALA A 48 -4.52 -8.95 -5.76
CA ALA A 48 -4.44 -8.19 -4.50
C ALA A 48 -4.75 -9.10 -3.29
N TYR A 49 -5.81 -9.90 -3.37
CA TYR A 49 -6.18 -10.88 -2.34
C TYR A 49 -5.05 -11.88 -2.06
N ALA A 50 -4.33 -12.32 -3.10
CA ALA A 50 -3.19 -13.21 -2.94
C ALA A 50 -2.04 -12.58 -2.15
N MET A 51 -1.96 -11.25 -2.01
CA MET A 51 -0.97 -10.54 -1.19
C MET A 51 -1.36 -10.41 0.28
N MET A 52 -2.59 -10.77 0.65
CA MET A 52 -3.10 -10.58 2.02
C MET A 52 -2.72 -11.74 2.93
N SER A 53 -2.62 -11.47 4.23
CA SER A 53 -2.48 -12.51 5.25
C SER A 53 -3.73 -13.39 5.30
N ALA A 54 -3.60 -14.58 5.91
CA ALA A 54 -4.74 -15.49 6.10
C ALA A 54 -5.83 -14.88 7.01
N GLU A 55 -5.46 -13.95 7.90
CA GLU A 55 -6.42 -13.24 8.75
C GLU A 55 -7.10 -12.10 8.00
N CYS A 56 -6.32 -11.25 7.34
CA CYS A 56 -6.84 -10.14 6.56
C CYS A 56 -7.79 -10.61 5.46
N SER A 57 -7.42 -11.66 4.73
CA SER A 57 -8.24 -12.26 3.67
C SER A 57 -9.56 -12.86 4.15
N ARG A 58 -9.67 -13.31 5.41
CA ARG A 58 -10.94 -13.75 6.01
C ARG A 58 -11.87 -12.56 6.26
N MET A 59 -11.33 -11.42 6.68
CA MET A 59 -12.10 -10.20 6.91
C MET A 59 -12.44 -9.46 5.60
N TRP A 60 -11.60 -9.65 4.57
CA TRP A 60 -11.66 -9.01 3.27
C TRP A 60 -11.65 -10.05 2.13
N PRO A 61 -12.73 -10.83 1.97
CA PRO A 61 -12.88 -11.67 0.80
C PRO A 61 -12.93 -10.82 -0.47
N ILE A 62 -12.57 -11.42 -1.61
CA ILE A 62 -12.46 -10.72 -2.92
C ILE A 62 -13.66 -9.83 -3.23
N HIS A 63 -14.90 -10.33 -3.04
CA HIS A 63 -16.11 -9.54 -3.32
C HIS A 63 -16.21 -8.28 -2.44
N LYS A 64 -15.78 -8.36 -1.17
CA LYS A 64 -15.80 -7.21 -0.26
C LYS A 64 -14.73 -6.19 -0.63
N LEU A 65 -13.54 -6.62 -1.08
CA LEU A 65 -12.53 -5.71 -1.62
C LEU A 65 -13.07 -4.94 -2.83
N GLU A 66 -13.72 -5.66 -3.76
CA GLU A 66 -14.29 -5.07 -4.95
C GLU A 66 -15.44 -4.10 -4.64
N GLU A 67 -16.40 -4.52 -3.81
CA GLU A 67 -17.54 -3.68 -3.40
C GLU A 67 -17.07 -2.41 -2.68
N THR A 68 -16.19 -2.55 -1.69
CA THR A 68 -15.68 -1.40 -0.93
C THR A 68 -14.87 -0.45 -1.81
N TYR A 69 -14.01 -0.97 -2.69
CA TYR A 69 -13.27 -0.12 -3.62
C TYR A 69 -14.21 0.62 -4.57
N ASN A 70 -15.21 -0.07 -5.14
CA ASN A 70 -16.18 0.55 -6.03
C ASN A 70 -16.98 1.66 -5.33
N LEU A 71 -17.35 1.48 -4.05
CA LEU A 71 -17.99 2.52 -3.26
C LEU A 71 -17.05 3.71 -3.00
N MET A 72 -15.79 3.44 -2.65
CA MET A 72 -14.77 4.47 -2.42
C MET A 72 -14.58 5.36 -3.65
N VAL A 73 -14.57 4.77 -4.85
CA VAL A 73 -14.29 5.50 -6.10
C VAL A 73 -15.53 5.81 -6.93
N GLN A 74 -16.74 5.62 -6.40
CA GLN A 74 -17.98 5.75 -7.17
C GLN A 74 -18.15 7.12 -7.84
N ASP A 75 -17.61 8.17 -7.20
CA ASP A 75 -17.69 9.56 -7.67
C ASP A 75 -16.41 10.01 -8.40
N LEU A 76 -15.41 9.12 -8.55
CA LEU A 76 -14.12 9.38 -9.18
C LEU A 76 -14.13 8.90 -10.65
N LEU A 77 -13.87 9.80 -11.60
CA LEU A 77 -13.66 9.39 -12.99
C LEU A 77 -12.20 8.94 -13.19
N SER A 78 -12.01 7.66 -13.46
CA SER A 78 -10.68 7.07 -13.74
C SER A 78 -9.68 7.23 -12.57
N PRO A 79 -9.95 6.66 -11.38
CA PRO A 79 -9.07 6.74 -10.22
C PRO A 79 -7.68 6.17 -10.51
N GLN A 80 -6.64 6.86 -10.03
CA GLN A 80 -5.23 6.43 -10.17
C GLN A 80 -4.49 6.60 -8.84
N ILE A 81 -3.33 5.95 -8.72
CA ILE A 81 -2.42 6.21 -7.60
C ILE A 81 -1.88 7.62 -7.73
N ASP A 82 -1.95 8.38 -6.63
CA ASP A 82 -1.30 9.68 -6.53
C ASP A 82 -0.13 9.61 -5.56
N PRO A 83 1.11 9.70 -6.05
CA PRO A 83 2.29 9.61 -5.21
C PRO A 83 2.61 10.93 -4.46
N CYS A 84 1.60 11.77 -4.18
CA CYS A 84 1.79 13.10 -3.59
C CYS A 84 0.70 13.46 -2.54
N PRO A 85 1.01 13.39 -1.23
CA PRO A 85 2.07 12.62 -0.59
C PRO A 85 1.58 11.22 -0.18
N ILE A 86 2.45 10.22 -0.31
CA ILE A 86 2.25 8.93 0.36
C ILE A 86 2.80 9.07 1.78
N THR A 87 2.02 8.62 2.77
CA THR A 87 2.46 8.63 4.17
C THR A 87 2.82 7.22 4.59
N TYR A 88 3.93 7.03 5.29
CA TYR A 88 4.32 5.73 5.83
C TYR A 88 4.99 5.87 7.20
N MET A 89 5.04 4.77 7.94
CA MET A 89 5.76 4.68 9.21
C MET A 89 6.15 3.23 9.48
N THR A 90 7.33 3.02 10.07
CA THR A 90 7.83 1.68 10.44
C THR A 90 7.78 1.43 11.96
N GLN A 91 7.31 2.39 12.75
CA GLN A 91 7.14 2.26 14.21
C GLN A 91 5.88 2.98 14.69
N TRP A 92 5.02 2.29 15.46
CA TRP A 92 3.85 2.91 16.09
C TRP A 92 3.43 2.22 17.39
N HIS A 93 2.64 2.92 18.21
CA HIS A 93 2.30 2.49 19.57
C HIS A 93 1.61 1.12 19.69
N TYR A 94 0.89 0.69 18.64
CA TYR A 94 0.14 -0.58 18.62
C TYR A 94 0.69 -1.57 17.59
N MET A 95 1.95 -1.39 17.17
CA MET A 95 2.63 -2.28 16.23
C MET A 95 2.80 -3.68 16.84
N ARG A 96 2.40 -4.73 16.11
CA ARG A 96 2.65 -6.13 16.50
C ARG A 96 4.07 -6.56 16.13
N GLU A 97 4.55 -7.65 16.73
CA GLU A 97 5.92 -8.15 16.51
C GLU A 97 6.22 -8.53 15.05
N ASP A 98 5.19 -8.97 14.32
CA ASP A 98 5.24 -9.36 12.91
C ASP A 98 5.00 -8.19 11.95
N HIS A 99 4.59 -7.03 12.47
CA HIS A 99 4.40 -5.83 11.66
C HIS A 99 5.74 -5.26 11.23
N ILE A 100 5.80 -4.73 10.01
CA ILE A 100 7.00 -4.14 9.42
C ILE A 100 6.81 -2.64 9.25
N GLY A 101 5.62 -2.23 8.82
CA GLY A 101 5.28 -0.84 8.55
C GLY A 101 3.83 -0.68 8.17
N TRP A 102 3.33 0.54 8.23
CA TRP A 102 2.04 0.91 7.65
C TRP A 102 2.25 1.99 6.59
N ALA A 103 1.34 2.01 5.62
CA ALA A 103 1.35 2.98 4.53
C ALA A 103 -0.06 3.46 4.22
N TYR A 104 -0.17 4.74 3.91
CA TYR A 104 -1.35 5.42 3.40
C TYR A 104 -1.05 5.83 1.97
N VAL A 105 -1.69 5.17 1.01
CA VAL A 105 -1.48 5.43 -0.42
C VAL A 105 -2.70 6.16 -0.98
N PRO A 106 -2.55 7.42 -1.40
CA PRO A 106 -3.64 8.17 -2.00
C PRO A 106 -4.07 7.59 -3.36
N VAL A 107 -5.39 7.60 -3.57
CA VAL A 107 -6.04 7.30 -4.85
C VAL A 107 -6.83 8.53 -5.24
N THR A 108 -6.46 9.16 -6.37
CA THR A 108 -7.05 10.44 -6.78
C THR A 108 -7.68 10.35 -8.16
N ALA A 109 -8.70 11.18 -8.34
CA ALA A 109 -9.29 11.51 -9.63
C ALA A 109 -10.01 12.85 -9.52
N ASP A 110 -9.88 13.70 -10.55
CA ASP A 110 -10.58 14.99 -10.66
C ASP A 110 -10.50 15.90 -9.41
N GLY A 111 -9.35 15.90 -8.73
CA GLY A 111 -9.12 16.73 -7.53
C GLY A 111 -9.77 16.20 -6.25
N MET A 112 -10.41 15.04 -6.29
CA MET A 112 -10.82 14.29 -5.10
C MET A 112 -9.73 13.30 -4.70
N VAL A 113 -9.54 13.16 -3.37
CA VAL A 113 -8.53 12.29 -2.77
C VAL A 113 -9.24 11.31 -1.85
N GLU A 114 -9.14 10.03 -2.21
CA GLU A 114 -9.41 8.89 -1.33
C GLU A 114 -8.07 8.22 -1.01
N ALA A 115 -8.08 7.19 -0.17
CA ALA A 115 -6.87 6.42 0.10
C ALA A 115 -7.14 5.00 0.53
N ILE A 116 -6.08 4.21 0.45
CA ILE A 116 -6.01 2.88 1.02
C ILE A 116 -4.92 2.88 2.08
N THR A 117 -5.31 2.57 3.31
CA THR A 117 -4.40 2.42 4.45
C THR A 117 -4.12 0.93 4.64
N MET A 118 -2.86 0.57 4.81
CA MET A 118 -2.45 -0.82 4.95
C MET A 118 -1.39 -0.99 6.02
N VAL A 119 -1.40 -2.14 6.68
CA VAL A 119 -0.26 -2.64 7.46
C VAL A 119 0.42 -3.77 6.70
N VAL A 120 1.72 -3.63 6.49
CA VAL A 120 2.60 -4.66 5.92
C VAL A 120 3.22 -5.46 7.07
N ALA A 121 3.12 -6.78 7.00
CA ALA A 121 3.64 -7.70 8.01
C ALA A 121 4.44 -8.84 7.37
N GLU A 122 5.22 -9.53 8.18
CA GLU A 122 5.95 -10.75 7.80
C GLU A 122 5.18 -12.01 8.22
N GLN A 123 4.91 -12.89 7.25
CA GLN A 123 4.30 -14.20 7.46
C GLN A 123 5.22 -15.30 6.86
N PRO A 124 6.01 -15.99 7.69
CA PRO A 124 7.03 -16.92 7.20
C PRO A 124 6.49 -18.11 6.38
N ASP A 125 5.26 -18.52 6.61
CA ASP A 125 4.59 -19.60 5.87
C ASP A 125 4.32 -19.26 4.39
N ARG A 126 4.45 -17.99 4.01
CA ARG A 126 4.33 -17.50 2.62
C ARG A 126 5.61 -17.59 1.81
N ALA A 127 6.71 -18.08 2.38
CA ALA A 127 8.03 -18.10 1.74
C ALA A 127 8.05 -18.75 0.33
N ASN A 128 7.14 -19.69 0.07
CA ASN A 128 7.06 -20.43 -1.22
C ASN A 128 6.12 -19.78 -2.26
N LEU A 129 5.53 -18.63 -1.98
CA LEU A 129 4.68 -17.94 -2.94
C LEU A 129 5.52 -17.33 -4.08
N ILE A 130 4.90 -17.19 -5.25
CA ILE A 130 5.53 -16.53 -6.40
C ILE A 130 5.62 -15.02 -6.08
N PRO A 131 6.82 -14.40 -6.16
CA PRO A 131 6.96 -12.97 -5.94
C PRO A 131 6.14 -12.16 -6.93
N ASP A 132 5.71 -10.98 -6.48
CA ASP A 132 5.04 -10.05 -7.36
C ASP A 132 6.03 -9.40 -8.34
N THR A 133 5.71 -9.47 -9.63
CA THR A 133 6.61 -9.01 -10.71
C THR A 133 6.36 -7.57 -11.15
N VAL A 134 5.44 -6.83 -10.52
CA VAL A 134 5.26 -5.41 -10.84
C VAL A 134 6.52 -4.67 -10.40
N ASP A 135 7.25 -4.13 -11.36
CA ASP A 135 8.50 -3.38 -11.16
C ASP A 135 8.33 -1.89 -11.48
N ARG A 136 7.21 -1.51 -12.10
CA ARG A 136 6.92 -0.12 -12.44
C ARG A 136 5.42 0.19 -12.43
N ILE A 137 5.06 1.35 -11.88
CA ILE A 137 3.71 1.93 -11.94
C ILE A 137 3.77 3.22 -12.74
N THR A 138 2.92 3.36 -13.75
CA THR A 138 2.74 4.63 -14.48
C THR A 138 1.59 5.42 -13.87
N THR A 139 1.84 6.69 -13.57
CA THR A 139 0.89 7.67 -13.03
C THR A 139 0.83 8.88 -13.98
N PRO A 140 -0.12 9.82 -13.82
CA PRO A 140 -0.16 11.04 -14.64
C PRO A 140 1.08 11.92 -14.43
N ASN A 141 1.68 11.85 -13.25
CA ASN A 141 2.79 12.69 -12.83
C ASN A 141 4.17 12.04 -13.09
N GLY A 142 4.23 10.79 -13.56
CA GLY A 142 5.48 10.09 -13.82
C GLY A 142 5.39 8.57 -13.68
N SER A 143 6.54 7.90 -13.67
CA SER A 143 6.63 6.47 -13.37
C SER A 143 7.30 6.25 -12.02
N ILE A 144 6.73 5.37 -11.21
CA ILE A 144 7.31 4.88 -9.96
C ILE A 144 8.03 3.57 -10.30
N GLU A 145 9.34 3.53 -10.14
CA GLU A 145 10.11 2.29 -10.17
C GLU A 145 10.00 1.60 -8.79
N LEU A 146 9.80 0.28 -8.79
CA LEU A 146 9.58 -0.53 -7.60
C LEU A 146 10.63 -1.62 -7.47
N LEU A 147 10.89 -2.03 -6.24
CA LEU A 147 11.72 -3.19 -5.96
C LEU A 147 11.12 -4.46 -6.60
N SER A 148 11.88 -5.08 -7.50
CA SER A 148 11.48 -6.32 -8.18
C SER A 148 11.54 -7.55 -7.29
N ASN A 149 12.39 -7.55 -6.26
CA ASN A 149 12.65 -8.69 -5.38
C ASN A 149 12.25 -8.39 -3.92
N LEU A 150 10.95 -8.20 -3.67
CA LEU A 150 10.45 -8.13 -2.30
C LEU A 150 10.41 -9.54 -1.66
N PRO A 151 10.61 -9.65 -0.33
CA PRO A 151 10.47 -10.93 0.36
C PRO A 151 9.07 -11.53 0.13
N THR A 152 9.02 -12.81 -0.22
CA THR A 152 7.76 -13.55 -0.41
C THR A 152 7.00 -13.74 0.90
N THR A 153 7.68 -13.55 2.03
CA THR A 153 7.10 -13.57 3.38
C THR A 153 6.23 -12.36 3.66
N PHE A 154 6.31 -11.27 2.88
CA PHE A 154 5.50 -10.09 3.14
C PHE A 154 4.02 -10.33 2.80
N CYS A 155 3.15 -9.67 3.55
CA CYS A 155 1.71 -9.65 3.31
C CYS A 155 1.06 -8.34 3.77
N ILE A 156 -0.14 -8.08 3.26
CA ILE A 156 -1.06 -7.08 3.82
C ILE A 156 -1.84 -7.74 4.95
N ASP A 157 -1.62 -7.29 6.18
CA ASP A 157 -2.25 -7.87 7.36
C ASP A 157 -3.46 -7.07 7.87
N GLU A 158 -3.50 -5.79 7.55
CA GLU A 158 -4.66 -4.92 7.78
C GLU A 158 -4.86 -4.03 6.56
N VAL A 159 -6.11 -3.76 6.20
CA VAL A 159 -6.45 -2.83 5.12
C VAL A 159 -7.74 -2.08 5.43
N GLU A 160 -7.74 -0.78 5.15
CA GLU A 160 -8.88 0.12 5.24
C GLU A 160 -8.96 1.00 3.99
N PHE A 161 -10.18 1.38 3.62
CA PHE A 161 -10.49 2.16 2.42
C PHE A 161 -11.26 3.41 2.81
N GLY A 162 -10.90 4.54 2.20
CA GLY A 162 -11.62 5.80 2.32
C GLY A 162 -10.77 6.94 2.84
N ARG A 163 -11.45 8.03 3.21
CA ARG A 163 -10.82 9.24 3.74
C ARG A 163 -10.35 9.04 5.17
N PRO A 164 -9.23 9.67 5.57
CA PRO A 164 -8.78 9.72 6.95
C PRO A 164 -9.79 10.44 7.86
#